data_AF-A0A937WET7-F1
#
_entry.id   AF-A0A937WET7-F1
#
_cell.length_a   1.000
_cell.length_b   1.000
_cell.length_c   1.000
_cell.angle_alpha   90.00
_cell.angle_beta   90.00
_cell.angle_gamma   90.00
#
_symmetry.space_group_name_H-M   'P 1'
#
loop_
_entity.id
_entity.type
_entity.pdbx_description
1 polymer ?
#
loop_
_entity_poly.entity_id
_entity_poly.type
_entity_poly.pdbx_seq_one_letter_code
_entity_poly.pdbx_strand_id
1 'polypeptide(L)'
;MKVIPDSLLSCFERISSERYGLLYDLAAKGLFSLTELERIVEEFTIRRYNFAQNFHESAKAIPLKADIDARNVVSRNYYAMFHAARAVIFHFHRYDEEKHEEVIKIIGTILGDSFRNQLRKWKENRTAADYSPFTELNLMDCANKSTREAEEFLNECKFFLSKRGVSL
;
A
#
# COMPACT_ATOMS: atom_id res chain seq x y z
N MET A 1 10.27 22.69 -10.17
CA MET A 1 9.41 21.50 -10.23
C MET A 1 8.08 21.94 -10.85
N LYS A 2 7.70 21.45 -12.04
CA LYS A 2 6.39 21.80 -12.63
C LYS A 2 5.30 21.12 -11.81
N VAL A 3 4.39 21.92 -11.25
CA VAL A 3 3.21 21.45 -10.51
C VAL A 3 2.34 20.66 -11.49
N ILE A 4 2.00 19.42 -11.15
CA ILE A 4 1.01 18.65 -11.91
C ILE A 4 -0.35 19.32 -11.67
N PRO A 5 -1.10 19.71 -12.71
CA PRO A 5 -2.43 20.28 -12.55
C PRO A 5 -3.34 19.37 -11.72
N ASP A 6 -4.16 19.95 -10.84
CA ASP A 6 -5.08 19.18 -9.97
C ASP A 6 -6.06 18.30 -10.76
N SER A 7 -6.41 18.70 -11.99
CA SER A 7 -7.23 17.92 -12.92
C SER A 7 -6.55 16.64 -13.41
N LEU A 8 -5.22 16.60 -13.46
CA LEU A 8 -4.45 15.37 -13.73
C LEU A 8 -4.33 14.52 -12.47
N LEU A 9 -4.29 15.13 -11.28
CA LEU A 9 -4.22 14.39 -10.03
C LEU A 9 -5.45 13.48 -9.83
N SER A 10 -6.65 14.00 -10.10
CA SER A 10 -7.90 13.21 -9.98
C SER A 10 -7.97 12.05 -10.98
N CYS A 11 -7.36 12.18 -12.17
CA CYS A 11 -7.29 11.11 -13.17
C CYS A 11 -6.46 9.91 -12.71
N PHE A 12 -5.44 10.13 -11.88
CA PHE A 12 -4.50 9.09 -11.40
C PHE A 12 -4.83 8.55 -10.01
N GLU A 13 -5.78 9.16 -9.30
CA GLU A 13 -6.26 8.66 -8.01
C GLU A 13 -6.87 7.26 -8.15
N ARG A 14 -7.69 7.03 -9.19
CA ARG A 14 -8.34 5.74 -9.50
C ARG A 14 -8.18 5.37 -10.97
N ILE A 15 -6.93 5.32 -11.43
CA ILE A 15 -6.65 4.95 -12.82
C ILE A 15 -6.87 3.45 -13.03
N SER A 16 -7.54 3.09 -14.13
CA SER A 16 -7.64 1.71 -14.61
C SER A 16 -6.53 1.41 -15.62
N SER A 17 -6.24 0.14 -15.88
CA SER A 17 -5.23 -0.26 -16.87
C SER A 17 -5.56 0.27 -18.27
N GLU A 18 -6.85 0.30 -18.66
CA GLU A 18 -7.29 0.82 -19.95
C GLU A 18 -7.04 2.32 -20.06
N ARG A 19 -7.33 3.07 -18.98
CA ARG A 19 -7.08 4.52 -18.94
C ARG A 19 -5.60 4.83 -19.00
N TYR A 20 -4.76 4.08 -18.29
CA TYR A 20 -3.31 4.22 -18.39
C TYR A 20 -2.82 3.87 -19.80
N GLY A 21 -3.33 2.80 -20.42
CA GLY A 21 -3.00 2.42 -21.79
C GLY A 21 -3.30 3.54 -22.79
N LEU A 22 -4.47 4.18 -22.68
CA LEU A 22 -4.82 5.34 -23.50
C LEU A 22 -3.83 6.50 -23.31
N LEU A 23 -3.49 6.83 -22.06
CA LEU A 23 -2.51 7.89 -21.77
C LEU A 23 -1.14 7.54 -22.38
N TYR A 24 -0.69 6.30 -22.26
CA TYR A 24 0.55 5.85 -22.85
C TYR A 24 0.54 5.99 -24.38
N ASP A 25 -0.54 5.57 -25.05
CA ASP A 25 -0.67 5.68 -26.50
C ASP A 25 -0.66 7.14 -26.99
N LEU A 26 -1.33 8.02 -26.25
CA LEU A 26 -1.34 9.47 -26.54
C LEU A 26 0.07 10.07 -26.36
N ALA A 27 0.79 9.67 -25.31
CA ALA A 27 2.17 10.10 -25.08
C ALA A 27 3.12 9.58 -26.19
N ALA A 28 2.97 8.31 -26.58
CA ALA A 28 3.75 7.70 -27.66
C ALA A 28 3.50 8.37 -29.02
N LYS A 29 2.30 8.95 -29.23
CA LYS A 29 1.95 9.76 -30.41
C LYS A 29 2.44 11.21 -30.31
N GLY A 30 3.18 11.58 -29.26
CA GLY A 30 3.78 12.90 -29.07
C GLY A 30 2.80 13.98 -28.59
N LEU A 31 1.60 13.60 -28.12
CA LEU A 31 0.63 14.56 -27.58
C LEU A 31 1.04 15.07 -26.19
N PHE A 32 1.85 14.29 -25.46
CA PHE A 32 2.57 14.72 -24.26
C PHE A 32 3.80 13.82 -24.03
N SER A 33 4.67 14.18 -23.08
CA SER A 33 5.92 13.46 -22.85
C SER A 33 5.72 12.15 -22.09
N LEU A 34 6.28 11.05 -22.60
CA LEU A 34 6.38 9.78 -21.87
C LEU A 34 7.15 9.95 -20.55
N THR A 35 8.18 10.78 -20.53
CA THR A 35 8.92 11.11 -19.30
C THR A 35 8.04 11.82 -18.28
N GLU A 36 7.12 12.68 -18.74
CA GLU A 36 6.16 13.33 -17.84
C GLU A 36 5.14 12.31 -17.30
N LEU A 37 4.67 11.37 -18.13
CA LEU A 37 3.78 10.29 -17.69
C LEU A 37 4.43 9.43 -16.60
N GLU A 38 5.67 8.98 -16.83
CA GLU A 38 6.40 8.17 -15.87
C GLU A 38 6.69 8.93 -14.57
N ARG A 39 6.99 10.23 -14.65
CA ARG A 39 7.13 11.09 -13.47
C ARG A 39 5.84 11.19 -12.66
N ILE A 40 4.68 11.27 -13.33
CA ILE A 40 3.37 11.29 -12.64
C ILE A 40 3.15 9.95 -11.92
N VAL A 41 3.43 8.82 -12.59
CA VAL A 41 3.32 7.49 -11.98
C VAL A 41 4.25 7.36 -10.77
N GLU A 42 5.49 7.82 -10.88
CA GLU A 42 6.43 7.83 -9.77
C GLU A 42 5.89 8.64 -8.58
N GLU A 43 5.44 9.88 -8.83
CA GLU A 43 4.89 10.75 -7.78
C GLU A 43 3.69 10.12 -7.07
N PHE A 44 2.78 9.49 -7.81
CA PHE A 44 1.62 8.79 -7.26
C PHE A 44 1.98 7.49 -6.53
N THR A 45 3.07 6.83 -6.93
CA THR A 45 3.63 5.69 -6.22
C THR A 45 4.18 6.13 -4.86
N ILE A 46 4.98 7.21 -4.85
CA ILE A 46 5.56 7.79 -3.63
C ILE A 46 4.47 8.23 -2.66
N ARG A 47 3.44 8.94 -3.13
CA ARG A 47 2.31 9.39 -2.29
C ARG A 47 1.59 8.21 -1.63
N ARG A 48 1.32 7.13 -2.37
CA ARG A 48 0.68 5.91 -1.84
C ARG A 48 1.56 5.21 -0.80
N TYR A 49 2.86 5.12 -1.06
CA TYR A 49 3.81 4.52 -0.11
C TYR A 49 3.95 5.36 1.16
N ASN A 50 4.04 6.69 1.05
CA ASN A 50 4.08 7.59 2.21
C ASN A 50 2.78 7.48 3.05
N PHE A 51 1.63 7.31 2.40
CA PHE A 51 0.38 7.07 3.11
C PHE A 51 0.41 5.76 3.91
N ALA A 52 1.03 4.71 3.37
CA ALA A 52 1.29 3.46 4.10
C ALA A 52 2.21 3.68 5.31
N GLN A 53 3.30 4.43 5.14
CA GLN A 53 4.22 4.76 6.23
C GLN A 53 3.53 5.54 7.34
N ASN A 54 2.66 6.50 7.01
CA ASN A 54 1.90 7.26 8.00
C ASN A 54 1.02 6.34 8.87
N PHE A 55 0.42 5.30 8.30
CA PHE A 55 -0.30 4.29 9.08
C PHE A 55 0.63 3.56 10.05
N HIS A 56 1.81 3.11 9.60
CA HIS A 56 2.76 2.40 10.44
C HIS A 56 3.32 3.29 11.58
N GLU A 57 3.74 4.52 11.27
CA GLU A 57 4.21 5.47 12.28
C GLU A 57 3.12 5.82 13.28
N SER A 58 1.88 5.99 12.81
CA SER A 58 0.74 6.20 13.71
C SER A 58 0.45 5.00 14.60
N ALA A 59 0.73 3.77 14.16
CA ALA A 59 0.60 2.57 14.98
C ALA A 59 1.67 2.55 16.07
N LYS A 60 2.92 2.85 15.74
CA LYS A 60 4.05 2.95 16.68
C LYS A 60 3.85 4.02 17.76
N ALA A 61 3.12 5.09 17.44
CA ALA A 61 2.83 6.17 18.37
C ALA A 61 1.75 5.83 19.42
N ILE A 62 1.03 4.71 19.28
CA ILE A 62 -0.02 4.31 20.21
C ILE A 62 0.60 3.63 21.44
N PRO A 63 0.34 4.11 22.66
CA PRO A 63 0.80 3.44 23.87
C PRO A 63 -0.05 2.18 24.12
N LEU A 64 0.59 1.01 24.17
CA LEU A 64 -0.08 -0.27 24.43
C LEU A 64 -0.43 -0.43 25.92
N LYS A 65 -1.51 0.22 26.36
CA LYS A 65 -1.97 0.19 27.77
C LYS A 65 -3.23 -0.63 27.97
N ALA A 66 -4.07 -0.75 26.94
CA ALA A 66 -5.30 -1.52 26.97
C ALA A 66 -5.54 -2.25 25.65
N ASP A 67 -6.47 -3.21 25.66
CA ASP A 67 -6.85 -3.99 24.47
C ASP A 67 -7.33 -3.11 23.31
N ILE A 68 -7.98 -1.99 23.59
CA ILE A 68 -8.42 -1.05 22.56
C ILE A 68 -7.23 -0.41 21.82
N ASP A 69 -6.14 -0.13 22.54
CA ASP A 69 -4.89 0.38 21.94
C ASP A 69 -4.29 -0.68 21.02
N ALA A 70 -4.24 -1.93 21.50
CA ALA A 70 -3.73 -3.06 20.74
C ALA A 70 -4.54 -3.33 19.46
N ARG A 71 -5.88 -3.26 19.53
CA ARG A 71 -6.76 -3.36 18.34
C ARG A 71 -6.45 -2.28 17.33
N ASN A 72 -6.30 -1.03 17.78
CA ASN A 72 -5.93 0.09 16.91
C ASN A 72 -4.56 -0.10 16.25
N VAL A 73 -3.58 -0.62 16.98
CA VAL A 73 -2.24 -0.94 16.42
C VAL A 73 -2.32 -2.01 15.35
N VAL A 74 -3.03 -3.13 15.60
CA VAL A 74 -3.22 -4.20 14.61
C VAL A 74 -3.89 -3.67 13.34
N SER A 75 -4.96 -2.87 13.51
CA SER A 75 -5.71 -2.32 12.38
C SER A 75 -4.86 -1.36 11.54
N ARG A 76 -4.12 -0.44 12.18
CA ARG A 76 -3.24 0.50 11.48
C ARG A 76 -2.08 -0.19 10.77
N ASN A 77 -1.44 -1.18 11.41
CA ASN A 77 -0.36 -1.93 10.78
C ASN A 77 -0.85 -2.74 9.57
N TYR A 78 -2.05 -3.33 9.64
CA TYR A 78 -2.66 -3.96 8.47
C TYR A 78 -2.86 -2.96 7.31
N TYR A 79 -3.40 -1.78 7.59
CA TYR A 79 -3.58 -0.75 6.57
C TYR A 79 -2.26 -0.22 6.01
N ALA A 80 -1.20 -0.15 6.83
CA ALA A 80 0.14 0.15 6.35
C ALA A 80 0.59 -0.88 5.31
N MET A 81 0.52 -2.18 5.61
CA MET A 81 0.89 -3.23 4.65
C MET A 81 0.01 -3.19 3.40
N PHE A 82 -1.30 -3.00 3.55
CA PHE A 82 -2.26 -2.92 2.45
C PHE A 82 -1.95 -1.76 1.50
N HIS A 83 -1.71 -0.55 2.02
CA HIS A 83 -1.38 0.60 1.19
C HIS A 83 0.02 0.52 0.56
N ALA A 84 0.98 -0.11 1.23
CA ALA A 84 2.29 -0.39 0.66
C ALA A 84 2.17 -1.36 -0.53
N ALA A 85 1.37 -2.43 -0.38
CA ALA A 85 1.06 -3.35 -1.46
C ALA A 85 0.34 -2.65 -2.63
N ARG A 86 -0.61 -1.74 -2.35
CA ARG A 86 -1.24 -0.92 -3.39
C ARG A 86 -0.26 -0.03 -4.13
N ALA A 87 0.73 0.56 -3.45
CA ALA A 87 1.78 1.33 -4.11
C ALA A 87 2.60 0.46 -5.08
N VAL A 88 2.95 -0.75 -4.64
CA VAL A 88 3.64 -1.76 -5.49
C VAL A 88 2.80 -2.14 -6.70
N ILE A 89 1.51 -2.45 -6.51
CA ILE A 89 0.58 -2.84 -7.59
C ILE A 89 0.38 -1.69 -8.57
N PHE A 90 0.13 -0.48 -8.06
CA PHE A 90 -0.02 0.72 -8.89
C PHE A 90 1.21 0.96 -9.76
N HIS A 91 2.39 0.85 -9.18
CA HIS A 91 3.61 0.96 -9.95
C HIS A 91 3.75 -0.21 -10.93
N PHE A 92 3.58 -1.46 -10.52
CA PHE A 92 3.87 -2.59 -11.39
C PHE A 92 2.86 -2.77 -12.54
N HIS A 93 1.56 -2.65 -12.26
CA HIS A 93 0.48 -2.90 -13.21
C HIS A 93 -0.21 -1.64 -13.75
N ARG A 94 0.16 -0.45 -13.25
CA ARG A 94 -0.35 0.84 -13.73
C ARG A 94 -1.86 1.04 -13.55
N TYR A 95 -2.43 0.40 -12.53
CA TYR A 95 -3.81 0.62 -12.09
C TYR A 95 -3.91 0.54 -10.57
N ASP A 96 -4.99 1.10 -10.02
CA ASP A 96 -5.25 1.08 -8.59
C ASP A 96 -6.23 -0.04 -8.22
N GLU A 97 -5.83 -0.94 -7.32
CA GLU A 97 -6.68 -2.01 -6.78
C GLU A 97 -7.08 -1.68 -5.34
N GLU A 98 -8.38 -1.70 -5.05
CA GLU A 98 -8.93 -1.34 -3.74
C GLU A 98 -9.48 -2.56 -2.98
N LYS A 99 -9.69 -3.70 -3.66
CA LYS A 99 -10.24 -4.90 -3.03
C LYS A 99 -9.14 -5.65 -2.28
N HIS A 100 -9.35 -5.83 -0.98
CA HIS A 100 -8.40 -6.52 -0.10
C HIS A 100 -7.94 -7.89 -0.62
N GLU A 101 -8.87 -8.73 -1.11
CA GLU A 101 -8.55 -10.06 -1.63
C GLU A 101 -7.71 -10.01 -2.92
N GLU A 102 -8.01 -9.07 -3.82
CA GLU A 102 -7.23 -8.91 -5.05
C GLU A 102 -5.83 -8.35 -4.75
N VAL A 103 -5.71 -7.37 -3.85
CA VAL A 103 -4.39 -6.88 -3.40
C VAL A 103 -3.54 -8.01 -2.81
N ILE A 104 -4.11 -8.85 -1.94
CA ILE A 104 -3.43 -10.04 -1.40
C ILE A 104 -3.02 -10.99 -2.52
N LYS A 105 -3.91 -11.23 -3.49
CA LYS A 105 -3.64 -12.15 -4.59
C LYS A 105 -2.48 -11.67 -5.46
N ILE A 106 -2.49 -10.40 -5.85
CA ILE A 106 -1.53 -9.79 -6.77
C ILE A 106 -0.18 -9.58 -6.08
N ILE A 107 -0.16 -9.15 -4.81
CA ILE A 107 1.13 -8.96 -4.12
C ILE A 107 1.90 -10.27 -4.01
N GLY A 108 1.19 -11.40 -3.88
CA GLY A 108 1.79 -12.72 -3.93
C GLY A 108 2.45 -13.08 -5.25
N THR A 109 1.95 -12.56 -6.37
CA THR A 109 2.60 -12.76 -7.68
C THR A 109 3.78 -11.83 -7.91
N ILE A 110 3.86 -10.70 -7.19
CA ILE A 110 4.91 -9.70 -7.34
C ILE A 110 6.07 -9.94 -6.36
N LEU A 111 5.77 -10.12 -5.07
CA LEU A 111 6.75 -10.27 -3.99
C LEU A 111 6.90 -11.72 -3.49
N GLY A 112 6.01 -12.62 -3.90
CA GLY A 112 6.04 -14.04 -3.52
C GLY A 112 5.00 -14.42 -2.45
N ASP A 113 4.80 -15.73 -2.30
CA ASP A 113 3.73 -16.28 -1.46
C ASP A 113 3.93 -16.06 0.05
N SER A 114 5.16 -15.82 0.52
CA SER A 114 5.42 -15.43 1.91
C SER A 114 4.67 -14.13 2.25
N PHE A 115 4.80 -13.10 1.41
CA PHE A 115 4.14 -11.80 1.58
C PHE A 115 2.64 -11.89 1.34
N ARG A 116 2.17 -12.73 0.41
CA ARG A 116 0.74 -13.07 0.27
C ARG A 116 0.16 -13.56 1.61
N ASN A 117 0.82 -14.56 2.20
CA ASN A 117 0.36 -15.21 3.41
C ASN A 117 0.44 -14.28 4.61
N GLN A 118 1.48 -13.46 4.69
CA GLN A 118 1.63 -12.42 5.71
C GLN A 118 0.49 -11.39 5.65
N LEU A 119 0.19 -10.83 4.47
CA LEU A 119 -0.89 -9.85 4.32
C LEU A 119 -2.27 -10.47 4.59
N ARG A 120 -2.50 -11.72 4.16
CA ARG A 120 -3.72 -12.47 4.47
C ARG A 120 -3.90 -12.68 5.97
N LYS A 121 -2.87 -13.16 6.65
CA LYS A 121 -2.87 -13.37 8.11
C LYS A 121 -3.27 -12.08 8.85
N TRP A 122 -2.66 -10.95 8.46
CA TRP A 122 -2.97 -9.68 9.13
C TRP A 122 -4.33 -9.11 8.78
N LYS A 123 -4.87 -9.39 7.58
CA LYS A 123 -6.27 -9.10 7.27
C LYS A 123 -7.20 -9.83 8.24
N GLU A 124 -7.00 -11.13 8.42
CA GLU A 124 -7.83 -11.96 9.30
C GLU A 124 -7.71 -11.52 10.77
N ASN A 125 -6.48 -11.30 11.25
CA ASN A 125 -6.25 -10.79 12.60
C ASN A 125 -6.87 -9.41 12.83
N ARG A 126 -6.79 -8.50 11.84
CA ARG A 126 -7.44 -7.19 11.90
C ARG A 126 -8.96 -7.32 11.90
N THR A 127 -9.53 -8.22 11.10
CA THR A 127 -10.98 -8.50 11.13
C THR A 127 -11.42 -8.98 12.51
N ALA A 128 -10.68 -9.91 13.12
CA ALA A 128 -10.97 -10.38 14.48
C ALA A 128 -10.79 -9.26 15.53
N ALA A 129 -9.73 -8.46 15.42
CA ALA A 129 -9.45 -7.35 16.33
C ALA A 129 -10.46 -6.19 16.20
N ASP A 130 -11.01 -5.92 15.02
CA ASP A 130 -11.94 -4.81 14.81
C ASP A 130 -13.39 -5.21 15.16
N TYR A 131 -13.80 -6.44 14.83
CA TYR A 131 -15.22 -6.80 14.84
C TYR A 131 -15.60 -7.85 15.87
N SER A 132 -14.67 -8.63 16.43
CA SER A 132 -15.00 -9.62 17.46
C SER A 132 -14.94 -8.99 18.85
N PRO A 133 -16.08 -8.91 19.58
CA PRO A 133 -16.09 -8.43 20.96
C PRO A 133 -15.29 -9.36 21.89
N PHE A 134 -15.27 -10.66 21.58
CA PHE A 134 -14.63 -11.72 22.37
C PHE A 134 -13.60 -12.47 21.52
N THR A 135 -12.60 -11.76 21.02
CA THR A 135 -11.52 -12.35 20.24
C THR A 135 -10.65 -13.26 21.10
N GLU A 136 -10.26 -14.42 20.57
CA GLU A 136 -9.30 -15.33 21.21
C GLU A 136 -7.83 -14.87 21.01
N LEU A 137 -7.62 -13.81 20.22
CA LEU A 137 -6.29 -13.24 20.02
C LEU A 137 -5.75 -12.67 21.33
N ASN A 138 -4.50 -12.98 21.65
CA ASN A 138 -3.73 -12.16 22.57
C ASN A 138 -3.41 -10.83 21.85
N LEU A 139 -4.24 -9.81 22.10
CA LEU A 139 -4.18 -8.54 21.39
C LEU A 139 -2.84 -7.83 21.57
N MET A 140 -2.24 -7.89 22.76
CA MET A 140 -0.94 -7.27 23.03
C MET A 140 0.17 -7.93 22.22
N ASP A 141 0.19 -9.26 22.16
CA ASP A 141 1.14 -10.00 21.33
C ASP A 141 0.91 -9.73 19.84
N CYS A 142 -0.35 -9.68 19.41
CA CYS A 142 -0.71 -9.35 18.04
C CYS A 142 -0.27 -7.94 17.66
N ALA A 143 -0.43 -6.95 18.53
CA ALA A 143 0.00 -5.58 18.29
C ALA A 143 1.52 -5.52 18.06
N ASN A 144 2.31 -6.11 18.98
CA ASN A 144 3.77 -6.15 18.85
C ASN A 144 4.23 -6.88 17.58
N LYS A 145 3.65 -8.05 17.29
CA LYS A 145 3.96 -8.82 16.07
C LYS A 145 3.57 -8.06 14.81
N SER A 146 2.42 -7.39 14.80
CA SER A 146 1.94 -6.63 13.65
C SER A 146 2.86 -5.46 13.32
N THR A 147 3.44 -4.80 14.33
CA THR A 147 4.37 -3.69 14.13
C THR A 147 5.64 -4.18 13.45
N ARG A 148 6.29 -5.22 13.97
CA ARG A 148 7.51 -5.79 13.37
C ARG A 148 7.24 -6.30 11.95
N GLU A 149 6.17 -7.07 11.77
CA GLU A 149 5.83 -7.65 10.47
C GLU A 149 5.40 -6.58 9.45
N ALA A 150 4.75 -5.49 9.89
CA ALA A 150 4.49 -4.35 9.02
C ALA A 150 5.79 -3.70 8.55
N GLU A 151 6.75 -3.47 9.45
CA GLU A 151 8.04 -2.88 9.11
C GLU A 151 8.80 -3.72 8.06
N GLU A 152 8.86 -5.05 8.26
CA GLU A 152 9.44 -5.99 7.28
C GLU A 152 8.74 -5.89 5.92
N PHE A 153 7.41 -5.88 5.91
CA PHE A 153 6.61 -5.80 4.68
C PHE A 153 6.80 -4.46 3.94
N LEU A 154 6.83 -3.35 4.68
CA LEU A 154 7.07 -2.01 4.12
C LEU A 154 8.47 -1.92 3.52
N ASN A 155 9.48 -2.45 4.21
CA ASN A 155 10.86 -2.47 3.72
C ASN A 155 11.00 -3.27 2.41
N GLU A 156 10.32 -4.41 2.28
CA GLU A 156 10.32 -5.16 1.02
C GLU A 156 9.64 -4.37 -0.11
N CYS A 157 8.49 -3.75 0.18
CA CYS A 157 7.80 -2.90 -0.79
C CYS A 157 8.70 -1.74 -1.24
N LYS A 158 9.40 -1.08 -0.30
CA LYS A 158 10.36 -0.02 -0.60
C LYS A 158 11.49 -0.54 -1.48
N PHE A 159 12.10 -1.66 -1.10
CA PHE A 159 13.18 -2.27 -1.86
C PHE A 159 12.76 -2.57 -3.31
N PHE A 160 11.60 -3.20 -3.49
CA PHE A 160 11.04 -3.49 -4.81
C PHE A 160 10.84 -2.22 -5.64
N LEU A 161 10.23 -1.18 -5.07
CA LEU A 161 9.97 0.09 -5.75
C LEU A 161 11.26 0.82 -6.11
N SER A 162 12.25 0.85 -5.20
CA SER A 162 13.56 1.46 -5.47
C SER A 162 14.34 0.73 -6.56
N LYS A 163 14.24 -0.61 -6.64
CA LYS A 163 14.82 -1.38 -7.75
C LYS A 163 14.20 -1.05 -9.11
N ARG A 164 13.01 -0.44 -9.12
CA ARG A 164 12.30 0.02 -10.32
C ARG A 164 12.41 1.53 -10.54
N GLY A 165 13.33 2.19 -9.84
CA GLY A 165 13.65 3.59 -10.06
C GLY A 165 12.81 4.58 -9.25
N VAL A 166 11.96 4.13 -8.32
CA VAL A 166 11.20 5.03 -7.44
C VAL A 166 12.08 5.49 -6.27
N SER A 167 12.24 6.81 -6.10
CA SER A 167 13.03 7.38 -5.00
C SER A 167 12.21 7.55 -3.72
N LEU A 168 12.29 6.58 -2.78
CA LEU A 168 11.58 6.51 -1.49
C LEU A 168 12.46 6.69 -0.26
#